data_AF-A0A1M7YXV0-F1
#
_entry.id   AF-A0A1M7YXV0-F1
#
_cell.length_a   1.000
_cell.length_b   1.000
_cell.length_c   1.000
_cell.angle_alpha   90.00
_cell.angle_beta   90.00
_cell.angle_gamma   90.00
#
_symmetry.space_group_name_H-M   'P 1'
#
loop_
_entity.id
_entity.type
_entity.pdbx_description
1 polymer ?
#
loop_
_entity_poly.entity_id
_entity_poly.type
_entity_poly.pdbx_seq_one_letter_code
_entity_poly.pdbx_strand_id
1 'polypeptide(L)'
;MLTFIIAALLVVNFFYINKNKPVEVQSYLSIGLMASYLALLVFVPPHSGINAIYIGNMFGMISLISFGAILFPELNKFLPENITRIAGWSGLIGISLLLCIYKLFIWR
;
A
#
# COMPACT_ATOMS: atom_id res chain seq x y z
N MET A 1 -0.70 12.25 4.95
CA MET A 1 -0.97 11.99 6.39
C MET A 1 -2.10 11.01 6.60
N LEU A 2 -3.29 11.20 6.00
CA LEU A 2 -4.41 10.25 6.11
C LEU A 2 -4.03 8.81 5.74
N THR A 3 -3.28 8.63 4.65
CA THR A 3 -2.81 7.31 4.18
C THR A 3 -1.94 6.57 5.19
N PHE A 4 -1.08 7.30 5.90
CA PHE A 4 -0.23 6.74 6.94
C PHE A 4 -1.06 6.22 8.12
N ILE A 5 -2.06 7.00 8.54
CA ILE A 5 -2.97 6.63 9.63
C ILE A 5 -3.76 5.37 9.26
N ILE A 6 -4.32 5.32 8.05
CA ILE A 6 -5.10 4.16 7.60
C ILE A 6 -4.19 2.93 7.48
N ALA A 7 -2.98 3.06 6.93
CA ALA A 7 -2.04 1.95 6.84
C ALA A 7 -1.66 1.41 8.24
N ALA A 8 -1.38 2.30 9.20
CA ALA A 8 -1.09 1.91 10.57
C ALA A 8 -2.28 1.18 11.23
N LEU A 9 -3.50 1.68 11.04
CA LEU A 9 -4.72 1.02 11.53
C LEU A 9 -4.90 -0.38 10.92
N LEU A 10 -4.64 -0.55 9.62
CA LEU A 10 -4.70 -1.86 8.97
C LEU A 10 -3.68 -2.84 9.56
N VAL A 11 -2.45 -2.39 9.83
CA VAL A 11 -1.40 -3.22 10.46
C VAL A 11 -1.79 -3.63 11.88
N VAL A 12 -2.24 -2.67 12.71
CA VAL A 12 -2.66 -2.98 14.09
C VAL A 12 -3.83 -3.95 14.09
N ASN A 13 -4.83 -3.74 13.22
CA ASN A 13 -5.97 -4.63 13.11
C ASN A 13 -5.56 -6.03 12.62
N PHE A 14 -4.61 -6.11 11.68
CA PHE A 14 -4.08 -7.38 11.19
C PHE A 14 -3.43 -8.19 12.32
N PHE A 15 -2.58 -7.56 13.14
CA PHE A 15 -1.98 -8.23 14.29
C PHE A 15 -3.00 -8.57 15.39
N TYR A 16 -4.01 -7.72 15.59
CA TYR A 16 -5.07 -7.99 16.57
C TYR A 16 -5.90 -9.24 16.19
N ILE A 17 -6.29 -9.36 14.91
CA ILE A 17 -7.05 -10.50 14.39
C ILE A 17 -6.19 -11.77 14.36
N ASN A 18 -4.92 -11.66 13.95
CA ASN A 18 -4.02 -12.80 13.78
C ASN A 18 -3.15 -13.09 15.01
N LYS A 19 -3.44 -12.51 16.18
CA LYS A 19 -2.60 -12.64 17.40
C LYS A 19 -2.29 -14.09 17.82
N ASN A 20 -3.18 -15.03 17.47
CA ASN A 20 -3.10 -16.44 17.83
C ASN A 20 -2.70 -17.34 16.65
N LYS A 21 -2.43 -16.77 15.46
CA LYS A 21 -2.08 -17.50 14.25
C LYS A 21 -0.63 -17.19 13.86
N PRO A 22 0.10 -18.14 13.25
CA PRO A 22 1.40 -17.83 12.68
C PRO A 22 1.23 -16.81 11.55
N VAL A 23 1.95 -15.68 11.67
CA VAL A 23 1.93 -14.62 10.65
C VAL A 23 2.78 -15.08 9.47
N GLU A 24 2.20 -15.04 8.27
CA GLU A 24 2.91 -15.41 7.06
C GLU A 24 4.00 -14.41 6.67
N VAL A 25 5.08 -14.92 6.05
CA VAL A 25 6.19 -14.10 5.55
C VAL A 25 5.72 -13.05 4.54
N GLN A 26 4.70 -13.37 3.74
CA GLN A 26 4.12 -12.45 2.76
C GLN A 26 3.56 -11.19 3.41
N SER A 27 2.97 -11.29 4.61
CA SER A 27 2.44 -10.14 5.35
C SER A 27 3.56 -9.24 5.86
N TYR A 28 4.66 -9.80 6.33
CA TYR A 28 5.83 -9.00 6.74
C TYR A 28 6.45 -8.26 5.55
N LEU A 29 6.58 -8.93 4.40
CA LEU A 29 7.13 -8.32 3.19
C LEU A 29 6.23 -7.18 2.67
N SER A 30 4.90 -7.35 2.70
CA SER A 30 3.98 -6.30 2.28
C SER A 30 3.98 -5.11 3.23
N ILE A 31 4.10 -5.32 4.54
CA ILE A 31 4.27 -4.25 5.53
C ILE A 31 5.55 -3.47 5.25
N GLY A 32 6.67 -4.17 5.00
CA GLY A 32 7.94 -3.54 4.64
C GLY A 32 7.85 -2.70 3.36
N LEU A 33 7.18 -3.21 2.32
CA LEU A 33 7.00 -2.49 1.06
C LEU A 33 6.06 -1.29 1.22
N MET A 34 4.99 -1.41 1.99
CA MET A 34 4.10 -0.29 2.29
C MET A 34 4.83 0.80 3.10
N ALA A 35 5.67 0.41 4.05
CA ALA A 35 6.50 1.35 4.81
C ALA A 35 7.50 2.10 3.92
N SER A 36 8.17 1.40 2.99
CA SER A 36 9.08 2.03 2.04
C SER A 36 8.35 2.95 1.06
N TYR A 37 7.16 2.55 0.60
CA TYR A 37 6.28 3.38 -0.22
C TYR A 37 5.88 4.68 0.51
N LEU A 38 5.43 4.58 1.77
CA LEU A 38 5.06 5.75 2.57
C LEU A 38 6.27 6.66 2.82
N ALA A 39 7.45 6.10 3.08
CA ALA A 39 8.69 6.87 3.20
C ALA A 39 9.00 7.63 1.91
N LEU A 40 8.90 6.97 0.74
CA LEU A 40 9.11 7.62 -0.55
C LEU A 40 8.12 8.77 -0.81
N LEU A 41 6.90 8.65 -0.31
CA LEU A 41 5.82 9.63 -0.46
C LEU A 41 6.02 10.85 0.46
N VAL A 42 6.59 10.66 1.66
CA VAL A 42 6.85 11.76 2.62
C VAL A 42 8.16 12.49 2.31
N PHE A 43 9.24 11.75 2.05
CA PHE A 43 10.58 12.35 1.93
C PHE A 43 10.78 13.14 0.64
N VAL A 44 9.90 13.01 -0.35
CA VAL A 44 10.00 13.79 -1.58
C VAL A 44 8.66 14.42 -1.90
N PRO A 45 8.50 15.71 -1.55
CA PRO A 45 7.26 16.42 -1.72
C PRO A 45 7.00 16.75 -3.21
N PRO A 46 5.73 16.88 -3.60
CA PRO A 46 5.38 17.36 -4.92
C PRO A 46 5.81 18.78 -5.25
N HIS A 47 6.44 18.97 -6.41
CA HIS A 47 6.76 20.29 -6.95
C HIS A 47 5.52 21.04 -7.50
N SER A 48 4.35 20.40 -7.67
CA SER A 48 3.17 21.01 -8.33
C SER A 48 1.97 21.20 -7.39
N GLY A 49 1.68 22.46 -7.03
CA GLY A 49 0.83 22.81 -5.88
C GLY A 49 -0.69 22.54 -5.93
N ILE A 50 -1.31 22.18 -7.07
CA ILE A 50 -2.79 22.04 -7.16
C ILE A 50 -3.22 20.64 -7.65
N ASN A 51 -2.60 20.10 -8.70
CA ASN A 51 -2.91 18.75 -9.19
C ASN A 51 -2.27 17.63 -8.36
N ALA A 52 -1.22 17.92 -7.58
CA ALA A 52 -0.52 16.90 -6.80
C ALA A 52 -1.34 16.35 -5.63
N ILE A 53 -2.34 17.07 -5.13
CA ILE A 53 -3.16 16.62 -4.00
C ILE A 53 -4.09 15.48 -4.43
N TYR A 54 -4.79 15.65 -5.57
CA TYR A 54 -5.67 14.62 -6.12
C TYR A 54 -4.89 13.40 -6.58
N ILE A 55 -3.77 13.63 -7.26
CA ILE A 55 -2.87 12.56 -7.71
C ILE A 55 -2.31 11.82 -6.48
N GLY A 56 -1.76 12.53 -5.48
CA GLY A 56 -1.26 11.93 -4.25
C GLY A 56 -2.31 11.11 -3.48
N ASN A 57 -3.56 11.57 -3.47
CA ASN A 57 -4.66 10.82 -2.86
C ASN A 57 -5.02 9.55 -3.64
N MET A 58 -5.03 9.57 -4.98
CA MET A 58 -5.28 8.35 -5.77
C MET A 58 -4.18 7.31 -5.57
N PHE A 59 -2.91 7.74 -5.62
CA PHE A 59 -1.76 6.89 -5.32
C PHE A 59 -1.87 6.29 -3.90
N GLY A 60 -2.28 7.11 -2.94
CA GLY A 60 -2.55 6.70 -1.57
C GLY A 60 -3.70 5.69 -1.41
N MET A 61 -4.83 5.89 -2.09
CA MET A 61 -5.96 4.98 -2.01
C MET A 61 -5.67 3.64 -2.68
N ILE A 62 -5.03 3.65 -3.86
CA ILE A 62 -4.68 2.42 -4.58
C ILE A 62 -3.72 1.58 -3.73
N SER A 63 -2.67 2.21 -3.18
CA SER A 63 -1.72 1.50 -2.30
C SER A 63 -2.40 0.92 -1.06
N LEU A 64 -3.34 1.64 -0.43
CA LEU A 64 -4.09 1.14 0.72
C LEU A 64 -5.00 -0.05 0.37
N ILE A 65 -5.71 0.02 -0.76
CA ILE A 65 -6.59 -1.07 -1.21
C ILE A 65 -5.75 -2.31 -1.52
N SER A 66 -4.65 -2.14 -2.25
CA SER A 66 -3.70 -3.22 -2.55
C SER A 66 -3.09 -3.82 -1.29
N PHE A 67 -2.70 -2.99 -0.33
CA PHE A 67 -2.16 -3.43 0.95
C PHE A 67 -3.19 -4.21 1.78
N GLY A 68 -4.43 -3.72 1.84
CA GLY A 68 -5.55 -4.41 2.47
C GLY A 68 -5.85 -5.76 1.84
N ALA A 69 -5.78 -5.87 0.51
CA ALA A 69 -5.97 -7.14 -0.21
C ALA A 69 -4.88 -8.18 0.11
N ILE A 70 -3.65 -7.75 0.41
CA ILE A 70 -2.56 -8.66 0.83
C ILE A 70 -2.76 -9.09 2.29
N LEU A 71 -3.09 -8.15 3.18
CA LEU A 71 -3.24 -8.44 4.61
C LEU A 71 -4.50 -9.24 4.94
N PHE A 72 -5.59 -8.98 4.22
CA PHE A 72 -6.90 -9.56 4.49
C PHE A 72 -7.49 -10.21 3.23
N PRO A 73 -6.82 -11.24 2.68
CA PRO A 73 -7.31 -11.94 1.49
C PRO A 73 -8.66 -12.62 1.75
N GLU A 74 -8.91 -13.03 3.00
CA GLU A 74 -10.14 -13.69 3.46
C GLU A 74 -11.39 -12.80 3.33
N LEU A 75 -11.23 -11.47 3.25
CA LEU A 75 -12.37 -10.56 3.06
C LEU A 75 -12.98 -10.70 1.67
N ASN A 76 -12.21 -11.18 0.69
CA ASN A 76 -12.71 -11.40 -0.64
C ASN A 76 -13.34 -12.80 -0.74
N LYS A 77 -14.67 -12.87 -0.58
CA LYS A 77 -15.43 -14.13 -0.71
C LYS A 77 -15.62 -14.58 -2.16
N PHE A 78 -15.29 -13.73 -3.14
CA PHE A 78 -15.54 -14.01 -4.56
C PHE A 78 -14.35 -14.65 -5.26
N LEU A 79 -13.11 -14.34 -4.84
CA LEU A 79 -11.90 -14.88 -5.45
C LEU A 79 -11.09 -15.70 -4.43
N PRO A 80 -10.38 -16.75 -4.88
CA PRO A 80 -9.42 -17.46 -4.04
C PRO A 80 -8.41 -16.50 -3.38
N GLU A 81 -8.03 -16.79 -2.15
CA GLU A 81 -7.10 -15.97 -1.35
C GLU A 81 -5.79 -15.67 -2.09
N ASN A 82 -5.23 -16.68 -2.77
CA ASN A 82 -4.02 -16.52 -3.58
C ASN A 82 -4.20 -15.47 -4.69
N ILE A 83 -5.34 -15.46 -5.38
CA ILE A 83 -5.60 -14.50 -6.47
C ILE A 83 -5.73 -13.09 -5.90
N THR A 84 -6.42 -12.94 -4.77
CA THR A 84 -6.55 -11.66 -4.07
C THR A 84 -5.19 -11.13 -3.62
N ARG A 85 -4.30 -11.98 -3.09
CA ARG A 85 -2.93 -11.58 -2.73
C ARG A 85 -2.10 -11.19 -3.93
N ILE A 86 -2.15 -11.96 -5.02
CA ILE A 86 -1.41 -11.64 -6.26
C ILE A 86 -1.87 -10.29 -6.83
N ALA A 87 -3.18 -10.02 -6.83
CA ALA A 87 -3.72 -8.72 -7.24
C ALA A 87 -3.29 -7.58 -6.30
N GLY A 88 -3.25 -7.84 -4.99
CA GLY A 88 -2.70 -6.90 -4.02
C GLY A 88 -1.23 -6.58 -4.28
N TRP A 89 -0.40 -7.60 -4.52
CA TRP A 89 1.02 -7.45 -4.85
C TRP A 89 1.24 -6.70 -6.16
N SER A 90 0.49 -7.03 -7.22
CA SER A 90 0.62 -6.35 -8.50
C SER A 90 0.24 -4.86 -8.39
N GLY A 91 -0.80 -4.54 -7.63
CA GLY A 91 -1.19 -3.17 -7.35
C GLY A 91 -0.16 -2.41 -6.51
N LEU A 92 0.36 -3.01 -5.43
CA LEU A 92 1.33 -2.38 -4.53
C LEU A 92 2.69 -2.14 -5.21
N ILE A 93 3.18 -3.13 -5.96
CA ILE A 93 4.43 -3.01 -6.74
C ILE A 93 4.23 -2.02 -7.89
N GLY A 94 3.13 -2.15 -8.62
CA GLY A 94 2.81 -1.28 -9.75
C GLY A 94 2.75 0.19 -9.34
N ILE A 95 2.02 0.51 -8.27
CA ILE A 95 1.90 1.90 -7.81
C ILE A 95 3.23 2.43 -7.24
N SER A 96 4.05 1.57 -6.64
CA SER A 96 5.38 1.94 -6.14
C SER A 96 6.34 2.26 -7.29
N LEU A 97 6.35 1.43 -8.34
CA LEU A 97 7.13 1.71 -9.56
C LEU A 97 6.67 2.98 -10.24
N LEU A 98 5.35 3.18 -10.36
CA LEU A 98 4.78 4.36 -10.99
C LEU A 98 5.12 5.63 -10.21
N LEU A 99 5.12 5.56 -8.87
CA LEU A 99 5.59 6.64 -8.00
C LEU A 99 7.08 6.94 -8.26
N CYS A 100 7.92 5.92 -8.34
CA CYS A 100 9.35 6.08 -8.68
C CYS A 100 9.55 6.70 -10.07
N ILE A 101 8.79 6.28 -11.08
CA ILE A 101 8.88 6.82 -12.44
C ILE A 101 8.47 8.30 -12.44
N TYR A 102 7.32 8.64 -11.84
CA TYR A 102 6.89 10.04 -11.70
C TYR A 102 7.96 10.88 -11.01
N LYS A 103 8.57 10.33 -9.97
CA LYS A 103 9.58 11.02 -9.18
C LYS A 103 10.90 11.23 -9.94
N LEU A 104 11.36 10.24 -10.71
CA LEU A 104 12.64 10.32 -11.45
C LEU A 104 12.53 11.10 -12.76
N PHE A 105 11.39 11.01 -13.45
CA PHE A 105 11.24 11.56 -14.81
C PHE A 105 10.38 12.81 -14.88
N ILE A 106 9.42 13.00 -13.97
CA ILE A 106 8.46 14.12 -14.00
C ILE A 106 8.82 15.19 -12.95
N TRP A 107 9.42 14.83 -11.81
CA TRP A 107 9.96 15.77 -10.81
C TRP A 107 11.44 16.12 -11.01
N ARG A 108 11.84 16.39 -12.26
CA ARG A 108 13.06 17.17 -12.51
C ARG A 108 12.76 18.66 -12.48
#